data_AF-A0A7R6PTT7-F1
#
_entry.id   AF-A0A7R6PTT7-F1
#
_cell.length_a   1.000
_cell.length_b   1.000
_cell.length_c   1.000
_cell.angle_alpha   90.00
_cell.angle_beta   90.00
_cell.angle_gamma   90.00
#
_symmetry.space_group_name_H-M   'P 1'
#
loop_
_entity.id
_entity.type
_entity.pdbx_description
1 polymer ?
#
loop_
_entity_poly.entity_id
_entity_poly.type
_entity_poly.pdbx_seq_one_letter_code
_entity_poly.pdbx_strand_id
1 'polypeptide(L)'
;MKITDENLLNAVWENQMRLLAKGVLHKYNGGFYGVVCDDEYWLFASMAEHMASRQRITDLIKKPHLRSRIARLILEKKIYSVYGKSLLTFCINSDHAKAAFKDARQFWLSSGVPEGYSEGKANVVSLPYFDVLADECESMLINKYGQRSV
;
A
#
# COMPACT_ATOMS: atom_id res chain seq x y z
N MET A 1 16.38 22.76 0.02
CA MET A 1 15.69 22.40 1.29
C MET A 1 16.12 20.99 1.69
N LYS A 2 16.54 20.73 2.93
CA LYS A 2 16.87 19.36 3.41
C LYS A 2 15.58 18.69 3.87
N ILE A 3 15.19 17.57 3.26
CA ILE A 3 14.07 16.74 3.73
C ILE A 3 14.43 16.09 5.07
N THR A 4 13.59 16.25 6.09
CA THR A 4 13.79 15.64 7.42
C THR A 4 13.39 14.17 7.44
N ASP A 5 13.69 13.43 8.52
CA ASP A 5 13.23 12.04 8.66
C ASP A 5 11.70 11.98 8.79
N GLU A 6 11.11 12.96 9.46
CA GLU A 6 9.65 13.05 9.59
C GLU A 6 8.98 13.29 8.24
N ASN A 7 9.53 14.17 7.40
CA ASN A 7 9.03 14.36 6.04
C ASN A 7 9.13 13.06 5.21
N LEU A 8 10.18 12.26 5.42
CA LEU A 8 10.33 10.99 4.72
C LEU A 8 9.32 9.95 5.21
N LEU A 9 9.06 9.87 6.52
CA LEU A 9 8.04 8.99 7.08
C LEU A 9 6.64 9.35 6.57
N ASN A 10 6.32 10.64 6.50
CA ASN A 10 5.05 11.11 5.95
C ASN A 10 4.93 10.77 4.45
N ALA A 11 6.00 10.96 3.67
CA ALA A 11 5.99 10.58 2.25
C ALA A 11 5.86 9.05 2.05
N VAL A 12 6.46 8.23 2.91
CA VAL A 12 6.26 6.77 2.90
C VAL A 12 4.81 6.44 3.22
N TRP A 13 4.23 7.10 4.22
CA TRP A 13 2.84 6.91 4.63
C TRP A 13 1.84 7.29 3.53
N GLU A 14 2.02 8.44 2.89
CA GLU A 14 1.21 8.87 1.76
C GLU A 14 1.29 7.86 0.60
N ASN A 15 2.50 7.45 0.21
CA ASN A 15 2.67 6.44 -0.84
C ASN A 15 2.01 5.11 -0.47
N GLN A 16 2.06 4.72 0.81
CA GLN A 16 1.39 3.52 1.31
C GLN A 16 -0.14 3.60 1.15
N MET A 17 -0.76 4.76 1.36
CA MET A 17 -2.20 4.94 1.10
C MET A 17 -2.52 4.76 -0.39
N ARG A 18 -1.69 5.33 -1.27
CA ARG A 18 -1.84 5.15 -2.73
C ARG A 18 -1.71 3.69 -3.15
N LEU A 19 -0.74 2.98 -2.57
CA LEU A 19 -0.56 1.55 -2.82
C LEU A 19 -1.77 0.76 -2.34
N LEU A 20 -2.24 1.00 -1.11
CA LEU A 20 -3.40 0.30 -0.54
C LEU A 20 -4.66 0.44 -1.40
N ALA A 21 -4.92 1.62 -1.96
CA ALA A 21 -6.09 1.87 -2.81
C ALA A 21 -6.23 0.85 -3.95
N LYS A 22 -5.11 0.32 -4.46
CA LYS A 22 -5.04 -0.63 -5.58
C LYS A 22 -4.53 -2.00 -5.16
N GLY A 23 -3.73 -2.08 -4.11
CA GLY A 23 -2.98 -3.27 -3.68
C GLY A 23 -3.85 -4.34 -3.05
N VAL A 24 -5.02 -3.97 -2.52
CA VAL A 24 -6.01 -4.91 -1.99
C VAL A 24 -6.80 -5.67 -3.07
N LEU A 25 -6.42 -5.50 -4.34
CA LEU A 25 -6.99 -6.19 -5.48
C LEU A 25 -5.97 -7.10 -6.15
N HIS A 26 -6.40 -8.31 -6.49
CA HIS A 26 -5.76 -9.12 -7.52
C HIS A 26 -6.25 -8.72 -8.89
N LYS A 27 -5.32 -8.42 -9.78
CA LYS A 27 -5.59 -8.25 -11.21
C LYS A 27 -5.36 -9.57 -11.94
N TYR A 28 -6.38 -10.03 -12.65
CA TYR A 28 -6.35 -11.19 -13.52
C TYR A 28 -6.35 -10.79 -14.99
N ASN A 29 -5.93 -11.71 -15.86
CA ASN A 29 -5.92 -11.49 -17.30
C ASN A 29 -7.31 -11.12 -17.81
N GLY A 30 -7.39 -10.15 -18.73
CA GLY A 30 -8.65 -9.68 -19.30
C GLY A 30 -9.35 -8.56 -18.53
N GLY A 31 -8.68 -7.91 -17.57
CA GLY A 31 -9.27 -6.78 -16.83
C GLY A 31 -10.25 -7.21 -15.74
N PHE A 32 -10.04 -8.41 -15.20
CA PHE A 32 -10.82 -8.95 -14.10
C PHE A 32 -10.12 -8.73 -12.76
N TYR A 33 -10.90 -8.44 -11.73
CA TYR A 33 -10.40 -8.11 -10.40
C TYR A 33 -11.12 -8.90 -9.31
N GLY A 34 -10.38 -9.27 -8.26
CA GLY A 34 -10.91 -9.86 -7.03
C GLY A 34 -10.23 -9.24 -5.81
N VAL A 35 -10.94 -9.12 -4.70
CA VAL A 35 -10.40 -8.60 -3.44
C VAL A 35 -9.53 -9.66 -2.77
N VAL A 36 -8.37 -9.25 -2.25
CA VAL A 36 -7.46 -10.13 -1.49
C VAL A 36 -8.09 -10.58 -0.16
N CYS A 37 -7.64 -11.69 0.40
CA CYS A 37 -8.13 -12.15 1.72
C CYS A 37 -7.72 -11.19 2.85
N ASP A 38 -8.46 -11.17 3.97
CA ASP A 38 -8.09 -10.43 5.18
C ASP A 38 -7.08 -11.21 6.04
N ASP A 39 -5.83 -11.28 5.57
CA ASP A 39 -4.74 -11.90 6.33
C ASP A 39 -3.50 -11.00 6.41
N GLU A 40 -2.56 -11.36 7.29
CA GLU A 40 -1.34 -10.58 7.48
C GLU A 40 -0.47 -10.54 6.21
N TYR A 41 -0.48 -11.61 5.41
CA TYR A 41 0.30 -11.64 4.18
C TYR A 41 -0.21 -10.58 3.19
N TRP A 42 -1.53 -10.55 2.95
CA TRP A 42 -2.15 -9.59 2.04
C TRP A 42 -2.07 -8.17 2.56
N LEU A 43 -2.19 -7.96 3.87
CA LEU A 43 -1.96 -6.66 4.49
C LEU A 43 -0.59 -6.10 4.07
N PHE A 44 0.48 -6.87 4.26
CA PHE A 44 1.83 -6.41 3.93
C PHE A 44 2.06 -6.31 2.41
N ALA A 45 1.55 -7.27 1.64
CA ALA A 45 1.68 -7.27 0.19
C ALA A 45 0.96 -6.06 -0.46
N SER A 46 -0.17 -5.64 0.08
CA SER A 46 -0.99 -4.55 -0.46
C SER A 46 -0.44 -3.15 -0.19
N MET A 47 0.40 -3.00 0.82
CA MET A 47 0.81 -1.68 1.33
C MET A 47 2.33 -1.41 1.25
N ALA A 48 3.14 -2.42 0.94
CA ALA A 48 4.59 -2.28 0.91
C ALA A 48 5.13 -1.78 -0.44
N GLU A 49 6.04 -0.80 -0.36
CA GLU A 49 6.78 -0.29 -1.52
C GLU A 49 8.07 -1.09 -1.72
N HIS A 50 8.44 -1.34 -2.97
CA HIS A 50 9.70 -2.01 -3.28
C HIS A 50 10.86 -1.01 -3.22
N MET A 51 12.00 -1.44 -2.66
CA MET A 51 13.23 -0.65 -2.63
C MET A 51 13.72 -0.23 -4.02
N ALA A 52 13.39 -0.96 -5.08
CA ALA A 52 13.71 -0.59 -6.47
C ALA A 52 12.86 0.58 -6.99
N SER A 53 11.66 0.77 -6.45
CA SER A 53 10.71 1.83 -6.78
C SER A 53 10.63 2.95 -5.74
N ARG A 54 11.50 2.93 -4.71
CA ARG A 54 11.60 3.95 -3.63
C ARG A 54 11.50 5.41 -4.08
N GLN A 55 11.94 5.76 -5.29
CA GLN A 55 11.80 7.10 -5.86
C GLN A 55 10.35 7.60 -5.97
N ARG A 56 9.35 6.71 -5.92
CA ARG A 56 7.92 7.08 -5.88
C ARG A 56 7.54 7.85 -4.61
N ILE A 57 8.34 7.72 -3.56
CA ILE A 57 8.15 8.41 -2.29
C ILE A 57 8.53 9.88 -2.40
N THR A 58 9.70 10.15 -2.98
CA THR A 58 10.22 11.52 -3.11
C THR A 58 11.36 11.57 -4.13
N ASP A 59 11.39 12.65 -4.87
CA ASP A 59 12.46 13.05 -5.80
C ASP A 59 13.40 14.12 -5.21
N LEU A 60 13.08 14.64 -4.01
CA LEU A 60 13.82 15.70 -3.34
C LEU A 60 15.25 15.30 -2.90
N ILE A 61 15.56 14.00 -2.89
CA ILE A 61 16.89 13.47 -2.60
C ILE A 61 17.30 12.37 -3.58
N LYS A 62 18.60 12.26 -3.84
CA LYS A 62 19.13 11.27 -4.78
C LYS A 62 18.86 9.84 -4.29
N LYS A 63 18.63 8.94 -5.26
CA LYS A 63 18.32 7.52 -5.02
C LYS A 63 19.24 6.78 -4.03
N PRO A 64 20.58 6.99 -4.00
CA PRO A 64 21.45 6.34 -3.01
C PRO A 64 21.19 6.86 -1.59
N HIS A 65 21.04 8.18 -1.41
CA HIS A 65 20.75 8.77 -0.11
C HIS A 65 19.38 8.34 0.42
N LEU A 66 18.36 8.29 -0.46
CA LEU A 66 17.04 7.78 -0.09
C LEU A 66 17.10 6.33 0.39
N ARG A 67 17.83 5.47 -0.33
CA ARG A 67 18.05 4.06 0.08
C ARG A 67 18.67 3.98 1.47
N SER A 68 19.78 4.69 1.70
CA SER A 68 20.49 4.65 2.98
C SER A 68 19.61 5.15 4.13
N ARG A 69 18.76 6.16 3.90
CA ARG A 69 17.85 6.68 4.92
C ARG A 69 16.72 5.73 5.24
N ILE A 70 16.08 5.13 4.24
CA ILE A 70 15.06 4.08 4.46
C ILE A 70 15.67 2.91 5.23
N ALA A 71 16.86 2.45 4.84
CA ALA A 71 17.57 1.37 5.54
C ALA A 71 17.83 1.71 7.01
N ARG A 72 18.26 2.95 7.32
CA ARG A 72 18.42 3.41 8.70
C ARG A 72 17.10 3.42 9.47
N LEU A 73 16.02 3.95 8.87
CA LEU A 73 14.69 3.99 9.51
C LEU A 73 14.13 2.57 9.79
N ILE A 74 14.50 1.59 8.96
CA ILE A 74 14.19 0.17 9.22
C ILE A 74 14.96 -0.36 10.43
N LEU A 75 16.26 -0.06 10.53
CA LEU A 75 17.07 -0.44 11.70
C LEU A 75 16.56 0.22 12.99
N GLU A 76 16.07 1.46 12.90
CA GLU A 76 15.42 2.20 13.99
C GLU A 76 13.98 1.73 14.29
N LYS A 77 13.46 0.71 13.57
CA LYS A 77 12.10 0.18 13.69
C LYS A 77 10.98 1.20 13.45
N LYS A 78 11.28 2.30 12.75
CA LYS A 78 10.29 3.31 12.32
C LYS A 78 9.60 2.92 11.01
N ILE A 79 10.27 2.09 10.22
CA ILE A 79 9.74 1.48 9.01
C ILE A 79 9.90 -0.04 9.18
N TYR A 80 8.87 -0.78 8.79
CA TYR A 80 8.87 -2.23 8.74
C TYR A 80 9.33 -2.71 7.37
N SER A 81 10.05 -3.83 7.34
CA SER A 81 10.47 -4.52 6.11
C SER A 81 9.92 -5.94 6.17
N VAL A 82 9.03 -6.28 5.22
CA VAL A 82 8.35 -7.59 5.15
C VAL A 82 9.35 -8.74 5.08
N TYR A 83 10.44 -8.53 4.35
CA TYR A 83 11.50 -9.52 4.17
C TYR A 83 12.70 -9.29 5.09
N GLY A 84 12.49 -8.58 6.21
CA GLY A 84 13.50 -8.30 7.23
C GLY A 84 14.77 -7.69 6.64
N LYS A 85 15.90 -8.40 6.79
CA LYS A 85 17.25 -7.93 6.43
C LYS A 85 17.50 -7.78 4.93
N SER A 86 16.68 -8.36 4.07
CA SER A 86 16.89 -8.29 2.61
C SER A 86 16.52 -6.91 2.01
N LEU A 87 15.82 -6.06 2.78
CA LEU A 87 15.43 -4.69 2.40
C LEU A 87 14.76 -4.62 1.02
N LEU A 88 13.98 -5.65 0.66
CA LEU A 88 13.31 -5.73 -0.65
C LEU A 88 12.10 -4.80 -0.70
N THR A 89 11.25 -4.85 0.31
CA THR A 89 10.05 -4.03 0.44
C THR A 89 9.99 -3.39 1.82
N PHE A 90 9.22 -2.31 1.94
CA PHE A 90 9.08 -1.59 3.20
C PHE A 90 7.74 -0.85 3.28
N CYS A 91 7.25 -0.70 4.50
CA CYS A 91 6.01 0.01 4.84
C CYS A 91 6.05 0.50 6.29
N ILE A 92 5.08 1.29 6.69
CA ILE A 92 4.80 1.58 8.10
C ILE A 92 3.79 0.53 8.59
N ASN A 93 4.17 -0.23 9.62
CA ASN A 93 3.29 -1.18 10.28
C ASN A 93 2.72 -0.55 11.56
N SER A 94 1.44 -0.23 11.54
CA SER A 94 0.70 0.37 12.65
C SER A 94 -0.75 -0.11 12.63
N ASP A 95 -1.49 0.09 13.72
CA ASP A 95 -2.92 -0.20 13.74
C ASP A 95 -3.71 0.69 12.77
N HIS A 96 -3.21 1.90 12.49
CA HIS A 96 -3.73 2.75 11.42
C HIS A 96 -3.55 2.11 10.03
N ALA A 97 -2.42 1.44 9.78
CA ALA A 97 -2.19 0.75 8.51
C ALA A 97 -3.16 -0.44 8.34
N LYS A 98 -3.41 -1.19 9.41
CA LYS A 98 -4.39 -2.29 9.43
C LYS A 98 -5.82 -1.78 9.20
N ALA A 99 -6.18 -0.66 9.82
CA ALA A 99 -7.48 -0.04 9.62
C ALA A 99 -7.65 0.45 8.16
N ALA A 100 -6.64 1.12 7.60
CA ALA A 100 -6.64 1.58 6.21
C ALA A 100 -6.78 0.42 5.21
N PHE A 101 -6.11 -0.71 5.47
CA PHE A 101 -6.27 -1.92 4.67
C PHE A 101 -7.70 -2.47 4.70
N LYS A 102 -8.30 -2.59 5.89
CA LYS A 102 -9.68 -3.06 6.05
C LYS A 102 -10.68 -2.16 5.34
N ASP A 103 -10.50 -0.84 5.47
CA ASP A 103 -11.35 0.14 4.79
C ASP A 103 -11.20 0.08 3.27
N ALA A 104 -9.96 -0.05 2.76
CA ALA A 104 -9.73 -0.24 1.33
C ALA A 104 -10.41 -1.51 0.81
N ARG A 105 -10.28 -2.63 1.52
CA ARG A 105 -10.98 -3.88 1.17
C ARG A 105 -12.49 -3.69 1.15
N GLN A 106 -13.03 -3.07 2.21
CA GLN A 106 -14.46 -2.86 2.33
C GLN A 106 -15.01 -1.95 1.23
N PHE A 107 -14.26 -0.92 0.83
CA PHE A 107 -14.61 -0.07 -0.31
C PHE A 107 -14.78 -0.88 -1.59
N TRP A 108 -13.85 -1.79 -1.89
CA TRP A 108 -13.92 -2.62 -3.09
C TRP A 108 -15.04 -3.66 -3.03
N LEU A 109 -15.25 -4.28 -1.87
CA LEU A 109 -16.37 -5.18 -1.63
C LEU A 109 -17.72 -4.47 -1.84
N SER A 110 -17.89 -3.25 -1.30
CA SER A 110 -19.11 -2.46 -1.50
C SER A 110 -19.27 -1.95 -2.92
N SER A 111 -18.17 -1.84 -3.68
CA SER A 111 -18.16 -1.51 -5.11
C SER A 111 -18.46 -2.74 -6.00
N GLY A 112 -18.75 -3.89 -5.41
CA GLY A 112 -19.14 -5.10 -6.12
C GLY A 112 -17.98 -5.98 -6.59
N VAL A 113 -16.74 -5.72 -6.15
CA VAL A 113 -15.61 -6.62 -6.42
C VAL A 113 -15.66 -7.78 -5.43
N PRO A 114 -15.72 -9.04 -5.90
CA PRO A 114 -15.88 -10.18 -5.01
C PRO A 114 -14.57 -10.60 -4.34
N GLU A 115 -14.70 -11.32 -3.23
CA GLU A 115 -13.63 -12.06 -2.55
C GLU A 115 -13.84 -13.57 -2.73
N GLY A 116 -12.75 -14.34 -2.55
CA GLY A 116 -12.82 -15.77 -2.33
C GLY A 116 -12.72 -16.61 -3.60
N TYR A 117 -13.14 -17.87 -3.46
CA TYR A 117 -12.92 -18.89 -4.47
C TYR A 117 -14.16 -19.78 -4.58
N SER A 118 -14.60 -20.06 -5.80
CA SER A 118 -15.76 -20.89 -6.08
C SER A 118 -15.46 -21.76 -7.30
N GLU A 119 -15.89 -23.03 -7.26
CA GLU A 119 -15.75 -23.97 -8.37
C GLU A 119 -14.33 -24.14 -8.92
N GLY A 120 -13.31 -24.09 -8.05
CA GLY A 120 -11.93 -24.22 -8.54
C GLY A 120 -11.39 -22.94 -9.19
N LYS A 121 -12.01 -21.77 -8.96
CA LYS A 121 -11.57 -20.47 -9.53
C LYS A 121 -11.75 -19.32 -8.55
N ALA A 122 -10.90 -18.30 -8.68
CA ALA A 122 -11.06 -17.08 -7.91
C ALA A 122 -12.31 -16.33 -8.37
N ASN A 123 -13.07 -15.79 -7.42
CA ASN A 123 -14.20 -14.94 -7.73
C ASN A 123 -13.66 -13.61 -8.26
N VAL A 124 -14.12 -13.20 -9.44
CA VAL A 124 -13.65 -11.99 -10.10
C VAL A 124 -14.76 -11.27 -10.85
N VAL A 125 -14.61 -9.96 -11.04
CA VAL A 125 -15.51 -9.13 -11.84
C VAL A 125 -14.71 -8.30 -12.85
N SER A 126 -15.30 -8.05 -14.02
CA SER A 126 -14.74 -7.06 -14.96
C SER A 126 -15.01 -5.66 -14.42
N LEU A 127 -13.98 -4.82 -14.41
CA LEU A 127 -14.07 -3.49 -13.81
C LEU A 127 -13.65 -2.41 -14.82
N PRO A 128 -14.53 -2.00 -15.75
CA PRO A 128 -14.19 -1.04 -16.80
C PRO A 128 -13.90 0.38 -16.28
N TYR A 129 -14.41 0.72 -15.09
CA TYR A 129 -14.19 2.02 -14.43
C TYR A 129 -13.16 1.93 -13.29
N PHE A 130 -12.20 1.01 -13.40
CA PHE A 130 -11.20 0.74 -12.36
C PHE A 130 -10.48 2.01 -11.88
N ASP A 131 -9.99 2.85 -12.80
CA ASP A 131 -9.18 4.02 -12.43
C ASP A 131 -10.00 5.03 -11.60
N VAL A 132 -11.28 5.23 -11.93
CA VAL A 132 -12.19 6.12 -11.18
C VAL A 132 -12.38 5.61 -9.75
N LEU A 133 -12.72 4.33 -9.60
CA LEU A 133 -12.93 3.74 -8.27
C LEU A 133 -11.64 3.69 -7.45
N ALA A 134 -10.50 3.49 -8.11
CA ALA A 134 -9.21 3.48 -7.43
C ALA A 134 -8.84 4.89 -6.92
N ASP A 135 -9.14 5.94 -7.69
CA ASP A 135 -8.92 7.34 -7.27
C ASP A 135 -9.89 7.75 -6.15
N GLU A 136 -11.14 7.26 -6.17
CA GLU A 136 -12.10 7.43 -5.07
C GLU A 136 -11.62 6.73 -3.79
N CYS A 137 -11.11 5.49 -3.91
CA CYS A 137 -10.53 4.75 -2.78
C CYS A 137 -9.29 5.46 -2.23
N GLU A 138 -8.38 5.93 -3.09
CA GLU A 138 -7.20 6.71 -2.68
C GLU A 138 -7.63 7.98 -1.93
N SER A 139 -8.60 8.72 -2.47
CA SER A 139 -9.12 9.94 -1.84
C SER A 139 -9.74 9.67 -0.48
N MET A 140 -10.53 8.59 -0.35
CA MET A 140 -11.10 8.15 0.92
C MET A 140 -9.99 7.85 1.94
N LEU A 141 -8.97 7.09 1.54
CA LEU A 141 -7.85 6.72 2.42
C LEU A 141 -7.04 7.94 2.84
N ILE A 142 -6.72 8.85 1.91
CA ILE A 142 -5.98 10.08 2.22
C ILE A 142 -6.79 10.99 3.16
N ASN A 143 -8.10 11.15 2.93
CA ASN A 143 -8.93 11.99 3.78
C ASN A 143 -9.07 11.43 5.20
N LYS A 144 -9.17 10.10 5.34
CA LYS A 144 -9.37 9.44 6.64
C LYS A 144 -8.06 9.20 7.38
N TYR A 145 -6.99 8.88 6.67
CA TYR A 145 -5.72 8.39 7.23
C TYR A 145 -4.51 9.22 6.84
N GLY A 146 -4.63 10.28 6.03
CA GLY A 146 -3.50 11.02 5.48
C GLY A 146 -2.59 11.67 6.52
N GLN A 147 -3.10 11.92 7.73
CA GLN A 147 -2.26 12.27 8.87
C GLN A 147 -1.80 11.00 9.61
N ARG A 148 -0.49 10.84 9.72
CA ARG A 148 0.12 9.77 10.50
C ARG A 148 -0.17 10.04 11.98
N SER A 149 -1.06 9.26 12.59
CA SER A 149 -1.30 9.29 14.04
C SER A 149 -0.01 8.87 14.76
N VAL A 150 0.48 9.74 15.64
CA VAL A 150 1.72 9.56 16.42
C VAL A 150 1.64 8.34 17.33
#